data_AF-A0A367LHP4-F1
#
_entry.id   AF-A0A367LHP4-F1
#
_cell.length_a   1.000
_cell.length_b   1.000
_cell.length_c   1.000
_cell.angle_alpha   90.00
_cell.angle_beta   90.00
_cell.angle_gamma   90.00
#
_symmetry.space_group_name_H-M   'P 1'
#
loop_
_entity.id
_entity.type
_entity.pdbx_description
1 polymer ?
#
loop_
_entity_poly.entity_id
_entity_poly.type
_entity_poly.pdbx_seq_one_letter_code
_entity_poly.pdbx_strand_id
1 'polypeptide(L)'
;MPSAFSSKRWMPWSSLPAEEIISEGERHHHQSTYRLLADHDLTLKGSTAASGSSNATHPLFFRTYLYVLHGLLIAAFFWLWGQARFGPDSISVKGRSWSPANRFVEYEVDDRVVAIHGEHSVYAGPPSTEQEKAWDALVQPTYFNLSRDELERTGEPADRIVEAVAGGYMASLGVYHEIHCLRELRYWIYRDKYHPNITNAEARDIVGHLGQLLSPAIMPNLLTR
;
A
#
# COMPACT_ATOMS: atom_id res chain seq x y z
N MET A 1 0.07 7.75 -49.10
CA MET A 1 -0.19 8.02 -47.67
C MET A 1 -0.83 6.78 -47.05
N PRO A 2 -0.46 6.40 -45.83
CA PRO A 2 -0.47 5.04 -45.31
C PRO A 2 -1.73 4.76 -44.46
N SER A 3 -2.14 3.50 -44.23
CA SER A 3 -1.64 2.74 -43.09
C SER A 3 -2.09 1.28 -43.17
N ALA A 4 -1.13 0.37 -43.40
CA ALA A 4 -1.27 -1.04 -43.09
C ALA A 4 -0.57 -1.27 -41.75
N PHE A 5 -1.35 -1.34 -40.66
CA PHE A 5 -0.80 -1.64 -39.35
C PHE A 5 -0.54 -3.15 -39.28
N SER A 6 0.74 -3.50 -39.30
CA SER A 6 1.26 -4.86 -39.16
C SER A 6 0.88 -5.42 -37.78
N SER A 7 0.27 -6.60 -37.80
CA SER A 7 -0.03 -7.39 -36.61
C SER A 7 1.29 -7.82 -35.93
N LYS A 8 1.67 -7.12 -34.87
CA LYS A 8 2.69 -7.62 -33.95
C LYS A 8 2.10 -8.80 -33.19
N ARG A 9 2.49 -9.98 -33.63
CA ARG A 9 2.33 -11.26 -32.93
C ARG A 9 2.97 -11.12 -31.54
N TRP A 10 2.16 -11.22 -30.50
CA TRP A 10 2.61 -11.30 -29.12
C TRP A 10 3.52 -12.53 -28.95
N MET A 11 4.77 -12.33 -28.52
CA MET A 11 5.69 -13.41 -28.17
C MET A 11 5.48 -13.82 -26.70
N PRO A 12 5.59 -15.12 -26.35
CA PRO A 12 5.52 -15.58 -24.97
C PRO A 12 6.76 -15.15 -24.16
N TRP A 13 6.53 -14.70 -22.93
CA TRP A 13 7.53 -14.26 -21.94
C TRP A 13 8.35 -15.41 -21.32
N SER A 14 8.98 -16.29 -22.11
CA SER A 14 9.59 -17.50 -21.53
C SER A 14 10.95 -17.93 -22.06
N SER A 15 11.78 -17.04 -22.62
CA SER A 15 13.16 -17.45 -22.98
C SER A 15 14.18 -16.32 -23.13
N LEU A 16 14.37 -15.51 -22.08
CA LEU A 16 15.59 -14.72 -21.92
C LEU A 16 16.15 -14.92 -20.50
N PRO A 17 17.36 -15.48 -20.32
CA PRO A 17 17.97 -15.61 -19.01
C PRO A 17 18.35 -14.22 -18.46
N ALA A 18 17.92 -13.92 -17.23
CA ALA A 18 18.09 -12.62 -16.57
C ALA A 18 19.56 -12.22 -16.32
N GLU A 19 20.51 -13.13 -16.50
CA GLU A 19 21.94 -12.92 -16.23
C GLU A 19 22.67 -12.15 -17.35
N GLU A 20 22.15 -12.14 -18.58
CA GLU A 20 22.86 -11.53 -19.71
C GLU A 20 22.75 -9.99 -19.73
N ILE A 21 21.65 -9.43 -19.19
CA ILE A 21 21.39 -7.98 -19.15
C ILE A 21 22.26 -7.27 -18.10
N ILE A 22 22.70 -7.97 -17.06
CA ILE A 22 23.50 -7.38 -15.97
C ILE A 22 24.97 -7.23 -16.39
N SER A 23 25.50 -8.11 -17.24
CA SER A 23 26.94 -8.11 -17.58
C SER A 23 27.39 -7.01 -18.56
N GLU A 24 26.49 -6.54 -19.43
CA GLU A 24 26.81 -5.52 -20.44
C GLU A 24 26.93 -4.11 -19.82
N GLY A 25 26.10 -3.83 -18.81
CA GLY A 25 26.07 -2.54 -18.11
C GLY A 25 27.31 -2.28 -17.25
N GLU A 26 27.84 -3.32 -16.59
CA GLU A 26 29.04 -3.20 -15.75
C GLU A 26 30.33 -3.04 -16.57
N ARG A 27 30.43 -3.70 -17.74
CA ARG A 27 31.61 -3.61 -18.61
C ARG A 27 31.82 -2.22 -19.20
N HIS A 28 30.75 -1.55 -19.62
CA HIS A 28 30.85 -0.19 -20.17
C HIS A 28 31.20 0.86 -19.10
N HIS A 29 30.74 0.67 -17.86
CA HIS A 29 31.01 1.62 -16.78
C HIS A 29 32.45 1.52 -16.25
N HIS A 30 33.02 0.31 -16.23
CA HIS A 30 34.44 0.12 -15.88
C HIS A 30 35.36 0.71 -16.95
N GLN A 31 34.95 0.70 -18.24
CA GLN A 31 35.78 1.21 -19.35
C GLN A 31 35.95 2.73 -19.44
N SER A 32 35.00 3.45 -18.87
CA SER A 32 35.06 4.91 -18.76
C SER A 32 36.07 5.38 -17.69
N THR A 33 36.14 4.69 -16.55
CA THR A 33 36.90 5.17 -15.38
C THR A 33 38.42 5.03 -15.53
N TYR A 34 38.91 4.00 -16.24
CA TYR A 34 40.35 3.85 -16.45
C TYR A 34 40.95 4.78 -17.53
N ARG A 35 40.14 5.27 -18.48
CA ARG A 35 40.60 6.29 -19.44
C ARG A 35 40.73 7.67 -18.81
N LEU A 36 39.89 8.00 -17.83
CA LEU A 36 39.96 9.27 -17.11
C LEU A 36 41.12 9.34 -16.09
N LEU A 37 41.55 8.19 -15.56
CA LEU A 37 42.70 8.12 -14.64
C LEU A 37 44.06 8.14 -15.38
N ALA A 38 44.12 7.63 -16.61
CA ALA A 38 45.36 7.61 -17.40
C ALA A 38 45.79 9.00 -17.92
N ASP A 39 44.85 9.92 -18.12
CA ASP A 39 45.15 11.28 -18.61
C ASP A 39 45.63 12.21 -17.48
N HIS A 40 45.44 11.80 -16.22
CA HIS A 40 45.76 12.62 -15.05
C HIS A 40 47.17 12.37 -14.47
N ASP A 41 47.90 11.37 -14.97
CA ASP A 41 49.20 10.93 -14.44
C ASP A 41 50.41 11.41 -15.27
N LEU A 42 50.19 12.26 -16.30
CA LEU A 42 51.26 12.75 -17.18
C LEU A 42 51.68 14.21 -16.94
N THR A 43 51.26 14.86 -15.86
CA THR A 43 51.62 16.27 -15.58
C THR A 43 52.48 16.50 -14.33
N LEU A 44 53.06 15.45 -13.73
CA LEU A 44 54.01 15.60 -12.63
C LEU A 44 55.45 15.23 -13.04
N LYS A 45 56.12 16.15 -13.74
CA LYS A 45 57.58 16.19 -13.75
C LYS A 45 58.12 17.62 -13.84
N GLY A 46 58.56 18.11 -12.68
CA GLY A 46 59.78 18.91 -12.52
C GLY A 46 59.67 20.42 -12.69
N SER A 47 59.63 21.14 -11.56
CA SER A 47 60.52 22.28 -11.32
C SER A 47 60.63 22.58 -9.83
N THR A 48 61.80 22.27 -9.30
CA THR A 48 62.33 22.84 -8.06
C THR A 48 62.74 24.29 -8.31
N ALA A 49 62.21 25.24 -7.55
CA ALA A 49 62.99 26.39 -7.02
C ALA A 49 62.15 27.29 -6.10
N ALA A 50 62.80 27.65 -4.99
CA ALA A 50 62.71 28.90 -4.24
C ALA A 50 61.47 29.20 -3.38
N SER A 51 61.67 28.96 -2.07
CA SER A 51 61.51 29.95 -0.99
C SER A 51 60.45 31.05 -1.18
N GLY A 52 59.30 30.84 -0.54
CA GLY A 52 58.30 31.87 -0.30
C GLY A 52 57.45 31.51 0.90
N SER A 53 57.90 31.93 2.08
CA SER A 53 57.11 31.91 3.32
C SER A 53 55.77 32.61 3.10
N SER A 54 54.68 31.86 3.19
CA SER A 54 53.44 32.37 3.76
C SER A 54 52.74 31.23 4.50
N ASN A 55 52.84 31.25 5.82
CA ASN A 55 51.86 30.59 6.68
C ASN A 55 50.52 31.29 6.43
N ALA A 56 49.80 30.86 5.40
CA ALA A 56 48.39 31.21 5.23
C ALA A 56 47.61 30.42 6.30
N THR A 57 47.66 30.92 7.53
CA THR A 57 46.67 30.58 8.53
C THR A 57 45.32 30.97 7.93
N HIS A 58 44.57 30.00 7.39
CA HIS A 58 43.17 30.23 7.07
C HIS A 58 42.56 30.90 8.30
N PRO A 59 41.96 32.10 8.15
CA PRO A 59 41.49 32.86 9.30
C PRO A 59 40.57 31.94 10.09
N LEU A 60 40.69 31.93 11.42
CA LEU A 60 39.86 31.08 12.31
C LEU A 60 38.37 31.12 11.91
N PHE A 61 37.93 32.26 11.36
CA PHE A 61 36.66 32.49 10.68
C PHE A 61 36.26 31.45 9.61
N PHE A 62 37.18 30.98 8.76
CA PHE A 62 36.89 29.96 7.74
C PHE A 62 36.67 28.58 8.37
N ARG A 63 37.44 28.25 9.42
CA ARG A 63 37.29 26.98 10.15
C ARG A 63 36.01 26.98 10.98
N THR A 64 35.72 28.08 11.68
CA THR A 64 34.47 28.24 12.42
C THR A 64 33.27 28.25 11.48
N TYR A 65 33.35 28.90 10.32
CA TYR A 65 32.33 28.85 9.27
C TYR A 65 32.05 27.41 8.82
N LEU A 66 33.11 26.62 8.52
CA LEU A 66 32.94 25.23 8.12
C LEU A 66 32.28 24.40 9.23
N TYR A 67 32.68 24.55 10.50
CA TYR A 67 32.05 23.83 11.60
C TYR A 67 30.59 24.20 11.81
N VAL A 68 30.24 25.49 11.70
CA VAL A 68 28.85 25.95 11.80
C VAL A 68 28.02 25.43 10.63
N LEU A 69 28.53 25.49 9.41
CA LEU A 69 27.84 24.97 8.22
C LEU A 69 27.58 23.47 8.33
N HIS A 70 28.59 22.68 8.71
CA HIS A 70 28.42 21.23 8.88
C HIS A 70 27.47 20.91 10.04
N GLY A 71 27.53 21.65 11.15
CA GLY A 71 26.58 21.51 12.25
C GLY A 71 25.14 21.76 11.80
N LEU A 72 24.90 22.80 10.99
CA LEU A 72 23.59 23.10 10.41
C LEU A 72 23.12 22.03 9.43
N LEU A 73 24.00 21.52 8.57
CA LEU A 73 23.68 20.44 7.63
C LEU A 73 23.36 19.14 8.36
N ILE A 74 24.08 18.81 9.42
CA ILE A 74 23.82 17.65 10.28
C ILE A 74 22.48 17.82 11.00
N ALA A 75 22.21 19.00 11.58
CA ALA A 75 20.93 19.29 12.21
C ALA A 75 19.77 19.20 11.20
N ALA A 76 19.95 19.74 9.99
CA ALA A 76 18.97 19.63 8.91
C ALA A 76 18.77 18.17 8.47
N PHE A 77 19.84 17.37 8.39
CA PHE A 77 19.77 15.95 8.09
C PHE A 77 18.96 15.20 9.16
N PHE A 78 19.25 15.40 10.46
CA PHE A 78 18.50 14.78 11.55
C PHE A 78 17.04 15.27 11.60
N TRP A 79 16.79 16.54 11.31
CA TRP A 79 15.43 17.09 11.20
C TRP A 79 14.64 16.43 10.07
N LEU A 80 15.20 16.41 8.85
CA LEU A 80 14.56 15.80 7.68
C LEU A 80 14.43 14.28 7.84
N TRP A 81 15.40 13.61 8.45
CA TRP A 81 15.33 12.18 8.76
C TRP A 81 14.25 11.88 9.80
N GLY A 82 14.11 12.74 10.81
CA GLY A 82 13.02 12.67 11.78
C GLY A 82 11.65 12.86 11.12
N GLN A 83 11.49 13.85 10.25
CA GLN A 83 10.26 14.07 9.48
C GLN A 83 9.95 12.88 8.56
N ALA A 84 10.96 12.24 7.96
CA ALA A 84 10.80 11.09 7.07
C ALA A 84 10.53 9.75 7.80
N ARG A 85 10.81 9.66 9.11
CA ARG A 85 10.62 8.43 9.91
C ARG A 85 9.51 8.55 10.95
N PHE A 86 9.04 9.75 11.28
CA PHE A 86 8.03 10.00 12.31
C PHE A 86 6.78 10.71 11.80
N GLY A 87 6.44 10.57 10.52
CA GLY A 87 5.05 10.73 10.12
C GLY A 87 4.33 9.41 10.39
N PRO A 88 3.63 9.20 11.54
CA PRO A 88 2.60 8.18 11.53
C PRO A 88 1.67 8.59 10.40
N ASP A 89 1.52 7.75 9.39
CA ASP A 89 0.50 7.92 8.36
C ASP A 89 -0.82 8.08 9.10
N SER A 90 -1.24 9.33 9.31
CA SER A 90 -2.49 9.61 10.00
C SER A 90 -3.56 9.17 9.04
N ILE A 91 -4.08 7.97 9.24
CA ILE A 91 -5.15 7.41 8.46
C ILE A 91 -6.28 8.45 8.47
N SER A 92 -6.48 9.10 7.32
CA SER A 92 -7.37 10.24 7.22
C SER A 92 -8.79 9.79 7.57
N VAL A 93 -9.35 10.39 8.61
CA VAL A 93 -10.75 10.18 9.03
C VAL A 93 -11.69 11.15 8.29
N LYS A 94 -11.14 12.11 7.52
CA LYS A 94 -11.95 13.05 6.72
C LYS A 94 -12.79 12.27 5.71
N GLY A 95 -14.11 12.44 5.78
CA GLY A 95 -15.07 11.80 4.89
C GLY A 95 -15.72 10.52 5.42
N ARG A 96 -15.40 10.06 6.64
CA ARG A 96 -16.10 8.93 7.26
C ARG A 96 -17.32 9.37 8.04
N SER A 97 -18.41 8.59 7.95
CA SER A 97 -19.55 8.70 8.84
C SER A 97 -19.12 8.44 10.28
N TRP A 98 -19.78 9.12 11.22
CA TRP A 98 -19.55 8.87 12.64
C TRP A 98 -19.92 7.41 13.00
N SER A 99 -19.11 6.76 13.83
CA SER A 99 -19.40 5.41 14.33
C SER A 99 -19.11 5.32 15.84
N PRO A 100 -19.95 4.63 16.63
CA PRO A 100 -19.69 4.38 18.04
C PRO A 100 -18.43 3.52 18.27
N ALA A 101 -18.00 2.77 17.25
CA ALA A 101 -16.79 1.95 17.29
C ALA A 101 -15.49 2.77 17.20
N ASN A 102 -15.54 4.04 16.75
CA ASN A 102 -14.35 4.85 16.49
C ASN A 102 -13.41 4.98 17.70
N ARG A 103 -13.94 4.93 18.93
CA ARG A 103 -13.14 5.01 20.16
C ARG A 103 -12.39 3.72 20.51
N PHE A 104 -12.69 2.62 19.83
CA PHE A 104 -12.08 1.30 20.03
C PHE A 104 -11.17 0.90 18.87
N VAL A 105 -11.02 1.74 17.85
CA VAL A 105 -10.19 1.44 16.68
C VAL A 105 -8.76 1.86 16.96
N GLU A 106 -7.86 0.88 16.95
CA GLU A 106 -6.41 1.06 17.00
C GLU A 106 -5.81 0.54 15.68
N TYR A 107 -4.77 1.23 15.19
CA TYR A 107 -4.11 0.86 13.94
C TYR A 107 -2.75 0.28 14.25
N GLU A 108 -2.51 -0.92 13.73
CA GLU A 108 -1.23 -1.61 13.79
C GLU A 108 -0.66 -1.73 12.38
N VAL A 109 0.64 -1.50 12.24
CA VAL A 109 1.38 -1.77 11.01
C VAL A 109 1.97 -3.17 11.16
N ASP A 110 1.41 -4.13 10.43
CA ASP A 110 1.94 -5.49 10.37
C ASP A 110 2.62 -5.74 9.01
N ASP A 111 3.95 -5.77 9.03
CA ASP A 111 4.78 -6.04 7.85
C ASP A 111 4.67 -7.50 7.36
N ARG A 112 3.94 -8.37 8.08
CA ARG A 112 3.73 -9.78 7.72
C ARG A 112 2.54 -10.02 6.79
N VAL A 113 1.67 -9.04 6.57
CA VAL A 113 0.50 -9.17 5.67
C VAL A 113 0.89 -9.13 4.18
N VAL A 114 2.19 -9.19 3.87
CA VAL A 114 2.68 -9.37 2.50
C VAL A 114 2.36 -10.79 2.05
N ALA A 115 1.20 -10.97 1.43
CA ALA A 115 0.75 -12.09 0.60
C ALA A 115 1.72 -13.29 0.51
N ILE A 116 1.94 -14.01 1.60
CA ILE A 116 2.68 -15.27 1.55
C ILE A 116 1.67 -16.28 1.01
N HIS A 117 1.76 -16.59 -0.29
CA HIS A 117 0.93 -17.59 -0.98
C HIS A 117 1.15 -19.05 -0.49
N GLY A 118 1.56 -19.24 0.77
CA GLY A 118 1.91 -20.54 1.35
C GLY A 118 1.64 -20.68 2.86
N GLU A 119 1.38 -19.61 3.60
CA GLU A 119 0.90 -19.73 4.98
C GLU A 119 -0.64 -19.83 4.98
N HIS A 120 -1.16 -20.99 5.41
CA HIS A 120 -2.58 -21.24 5.46
C HIS A 120 -3.21 -20.46 6.62
N SER A 121 -3.75 -19.28 6.33
CA SER A 121 -4.74 -18.66 7.20
C SER A 121 -5.92 -19.62 7.36
N VAL A 122 -6.49 -19.70 8.57
CA VAL A 122 -7.71 -20.49 8.84
C VAL A 122 -8.87 -20.07 7.91
N TYR A 123 -8.83 -18.84 7.39
CA TYR A 123 -9.82 -18.27 6.48
C TYR A 123 -9.59 -18.62 4.99
N ALA A 124 -8.47 -19.25 4.63
CA ALA A 124 -8.06 -19.48 3.23
C ALA A 124 -7.98 -20.97 2.85
N GLY A 125 -8.22 -21.28 1.56
CA GLY A 125 -8.18 -22.64 1.02
C GLY A 125 -9.55 -23.28 0.82
N PRO A 126 -9.60 -24.60 0.53
CA PRO A 126 -10.86 -25.31 0.30
C PRO A 126 -11.75 -25.37 1.55
N PRO A 127 -13.08 -25.44 1.37
CA PRO A 127 -14.04 -25.53 2.46
C PRO A 127 -13.78 -26.67 3.46
N SER A 128 -13.46 -26.31 4.71
CA SER A 128 -13.29 -27.22 5.84
C SER A 128 -14.18 -26.82 7.01
N THR A 129 -14.45 -27.77 7.93
CA THR A 129 -15.25 -27.48 9.13
C THR A 129 -14.61 -26.42 10.03
N GLU A 130 -13.29 -26.41 10.11
CA GLU A 130 -12.55 -25.42 10.89
C GLU A 130 -12.66 -24.03 10.26
N GLN A 131 -12.51 -23.95 8.94
CA GLN A 131 -12.64 -22.71 8.19
C GLN A 131 -14.05 -22.12 8.29
N GLU A 132 -15.10 -22.95 8.19
CA GLU A 132 -16.47 -22.48 8.36
C GLU A 132 -16.70 -21.88 9.74
N LYS A 133 -16.23 -22.52 10.80
CA LYS A 133 -16.33 -21.97 12.15
C LYS A 133 -15.61 -20.63 12.28
N ALA A 134 -14.45 -20.50 11.65
CA ALA A 134 -13.71 -19.25 11.65
C ALA A 134 -14.48 -18.14 10.92
N TRP A 135 -14.99 -18.41 9.72
CA TRP A 135 -15.82 -17.46 8.95
C TRP A 135 -17.14 -17.10 9.65
N ASP A 136 -17.78 -18.07 10.31
CA ASP A 136 -18.99 -17.85 11.10
C ASP A 136 -18.72 -16.93 12.28
N ALA A 137 -17.63 -17.17 13.01
CA ALA A 137 -17.22 -16.31 14.12
C ALA A 137 -16.84 -14.90 13.65
N LEU A 138 -16.24 -14.76 12.46
CA LEU A 138 -15.77 -13.49 11.94
C LEU A 138 -16.92 -12.57 11.48
N VAL A 139 -18.01 -13.13 10.95
CA VAL A 139 -19.14 -12.35 10.40
C VAL A 139 -20.16 -11.95 11.49
N GLN A 140 -20.07 -12.55 12.69
CA GLN A 140 -20.99 -12.30 13.80
C GLN A 140 -20.42 -11.36 14.87
N PRO A 141 -21.25 -10.52 15.53
CA PRO A 141 -22.64 -10.18 15.20
C PRO A 141 -22.71 -9.08 14.12
N THR A 142 -23.50 -9.33 13.08
CA THR A 142 -23.63 -8.41 11.94
C THR A 142 -24.44 -7.15 12.28
N TYR A 143 -25.36 -7.23 13.25
CA TYR A 143 -26.27 -6.14 13.58
C TYR A 143 -26.29 -5.85 15.08
N PHE A 144 -26.47 -4.58 15.41
CA PHE A 144 -26.62 -4.09 16.77
C PHE A 144 -27.68 -3.00 16.84
N ASN A 145 -28.15 -2.70 18.05
CA ASN A 145 -29.15 -1.68 18.29
C ASN A 145 -28.47 -0.32 18.55
N LEU A 146 -28.83 0.68 17.77
CA LEU A 146 -28.36 2.05 17.85
C LEU A 146 -29.41 2.90 18.58
N SER A 147 -28.98 3.74 19.53
CA SER A 147 -29.89 4.71 20.14
C SER A 147 -30.27 5.82 19.15
N ARG A 148 -31.36 6.56 19.44
CA ARG A 148 -31.76 7.72 18.64
C ARG A 148 -30.64 8.77 18.54
N ASP A 149 -30.00 9.08 19.66
CA ASP A 149 -28.92 10.07 19.72
C ASP A 149 -27.72 9.64 18.87
N GLU A 150 -27.38 8.36 18.90
CA GLU A 150 -26.30 7.82 18.06
C GLU A 150 -26.67 7.83 16.59
N LEU A 151 -27.93 7.52 16.24
CA LEU A 151 -28.41 7.63 14.87
C LEU A 151 -28.30 9.07 14.35
N GLU A 152 -28.77 10.05 15.11
CA GLU A 152 -28.69 11.47 14.73
C GLU A 152 -27.25 11.93 14.48
N ARG A 153 -26.28 11.39 15.22
CA ARG A 153 -24.85 11.67 15.02
C ARG A 153 -24.28 11.10 13.72
N THR A 154 -24.86 10.03 13.18
CA THR A 154 -24.47 9.51 11.86
C THR A 154 -24.88 10.45 10.73
N GLY A 155 -25.94 11.25 10.93
CA GLY A 155 -26.56 12.05 9.89
C GLY A 155 -27.52 11.28 8.97
N GLU A 156 -27.71 9.98 9.23
CA GLU A 156 -28.63 9.15 8.45
C GLU A 156 -30.10 9.43 8.82
N PRO A 157 -31.01 9.45 7.83
CA PRO A 157 -32.40 9.79 8.07
C PRO A 157 -33.15 8.59 8.70
N ALA A 158 -33.77 8.83 9.86
CA ALA A 158 -34.39 7.77 10.66
C ALA A 158 -35.58 7.08 9.99
N ASP A 159 -36.24 7.72 9.03
CA ASP A 159 -37.34 7.15 8.24
C ASP A 159 -36.88 6.07 7.24
N ARG A 160 -35.57 5.97 6.98
CA ARG A 160 -34.97 4.95 6.12
C ARG A 160 -34.37 3.77 6.88
N ILE A 161 -34.49 3.76 8.20
CA ILE A 161 -33.85 2.75 9.05
C ILE A 161 -34.92 2.00 9.83
N VAL A 162 -34.71 0.69 9.97
CA VAL A 162 -35.64 -0.18 10.69
C VAL A 162 -35.56 0.10 12.19
N GLU A 163 -36.68 0.51 12.77
CA GLU A 163 -36.85 0.64 14.22
C GLU A 163 -37.04 -0.75 14.85
N ALA A 164 -36.29 -1.05 15.91
CA ALA A 164 -36.40 -2.31 16.62
C ALA A 164 -37.66 -2.33 17.51
N VAL A 165 -38.26 -3.51 17.68
CA VAL A 165 -39.48 -3.69 18.50
C VAL A 165 -39.30 -3.23 19.95
N ALA A 166 -38.09 -3.36 20.50
CA ALA A 166 -37.75 -2.93 21.86
C ALA A 166 -37.28 -1.46 21.93
N GLY A 167 -37.42 -0.70 20.84
CA GLY A 167 -36.89 0.65 20.68
C GLY A 167 -35.44 0.66 20.16
N GLY A 168 -35.06 1.79 19.56
CA GLY A 168 -33.77 1.97 18.89
C GLY A 168 -33.79 1.53 17.43
N TYR A 169 -32.64 1.55 16.77
CA TYR A 169 -32.50 1.38 15.32
C TYR A 169 -31.52 0.28 14.97
N MET A 170 -31.89 -0.56 14.00
CA MET A 170 -31.01 -1.62 13.51
C MET A 170 -29.84 -1.01 12.72
N ALA A 171 -28.62 -1.28 13.16
CA ALA A 171 -27.40 -0.80 12.53
C ALA A 171 -26.38 -1.95 12.32
N SER A 172 -25.46 -1.76 11.38
CA SER A 172 -24.31 -2.62 11.13
C SER A 172 -23.07 -1.75 10.96
N LEU A 173 -21.88 -2.30 11.27
CA LEU A 173 -20.62 -1.64 10.93
C LEU A 173 -20.27 -1.99 9.47
N GLY A 174 -19.75 -1.01 8.72
CA GLY A 174 -19.29 -1.22 7.34
C GLY A 174 -18.40 -2.47 7.21
N VAL A 175 -17.46 -2.66 8.15
CA VAL A 175 -16.55 -3.82 8.16
C VAL A 175 -17.27 -5.16 8.07
N TYR A 176 -18.45 -5.31 8.68
CA TYR A 176 -19.22 -6.55 8.58
C TYR A 176 -19.87 -6.71 7.20
N HIS A 177 -20.27 -5.62 6.54
CA HIS A 177 -20.74 -5.65 5.16
C HIS A 177 -19.60 -6.04 4.20
N GLU A 178 -18.40 -5.47 4.38
CA GLU A 178 -17.24 -5.87 3.57
C GLU A 178 -16.88 -7.35 3.76
N ILE A 179 -16.83 -7.83 5.00
CA ILE A 179 -16.54 -9.24 5.33
C ILE A 179 -17.65 -10.16 4.80
N HIS A 180 -18.93 -9.76 4.89
CA HIS A 180 -20.07 -10.50 4.34
C HIS A 180 -19.92 -10.72 2.84
N CYS A 181 -19.62 -9.66 2.09
CA CYS A 181 -19.44 -9.77 0.64
C CYS A 181 -18.21 -10.61 0.26
N LEU A 182 -17.12 -10.55 1.04
CA LEU A 182 -15.97 -11.46 0.86
C LEU A 182 -16.34 -12.93 1.10
N ARG A 183 -17.20 -13.22 2.08
CA ARG A 183 -17.73 -14.56 2.32
C ARG A 183 -18.63 -15.04 1.18
N GLU A 184 -19.51 -14.18 0.66
CA GLU A 184 -20.33 -14.49 -0.52
C GLU A 184 -19.45 -14.79 -1.74
N LEU A 185 -18.35 -14.05 -1.95
CA LEU A 185 -17.40 -14.34 -3.02
C LEU A 185 -16.79 -15.74 -2.86
N ARG A 186 -16.40 -16.10 -1.62
CA ARG A 186 -15.90 -17.44 -1.32
C ARG A 186 -16.94 -18.52 -1.61
N TYR A 187 -18.19 -18.31 -1.23
CA TYR A 187 -19.28 -19.24 -1.52
C TYR A 187 -19.51 -19.40 -3.02
N TRP A 188 -19.38 -18.32 -3.78
CA TRP A 188 -19.44 -18.35 -5.24
C TRP A 188 -18.29 -19.14 -5.87
N ILE A 189 -17.06 -19.00 -5.36
CA ILE A 189 -15.89 -19.79 -5.81
C ILE A 189 -16.14 -21.29 -5.60
N TYR A 190 -16.73 -21.67 -4.47
CA TYR A 190 -17.05 -23.06 -4.12
C TYR A 190 -18.54 -23.38 -4.27
N ARG A 191 -19.20 -22.80 -5.27
CA ARG A 191 -20.66 -22.91 -5.44
C ARG A 191 -21.17 -24.34 -5.58
N ASP A 192 -20.36 -25.26 -6.09
CA ASP A 192 -20.77 -26.67 -6.20
C ASP A 192 -21.03 -27.29 -4.81
N LYS A 193 -20.37 -26.77 -3.77
CA LYS A 193 -20.60 -27.16 -2.37
C LYS A 193 -21.71 -26.35 -1.72
N TYR A 194 -21.72 -25.02 -1.87
CA TYR A 194 -22.64 -24.13 -1.13
C TYR A 194 -23.99 -23.91 -1.81
N HIS A 195 -24.03 -24.06 -3.14
CA HIS A 195 -25.22 -23.85 -3.96
C HIS A 195 -25.38 -24.97 -5.01
N PRO A 196 -25.45 -26.25 -4.61
CA PRO A 196 -25.46 -27.39 -5.53
C PRO A 196 -26.64 -27.39 -6.51
N ASN A 197 -27.74 -26.70 -6.18
CA ASN A 197 -28.97 -26.64 -6.97
C ASN A 197 -29.35 -25.20 -7.34
N ILE A 198 -28.35 -24.32 -7.52
CA ILE A 198 -28.61 -22.91 -7.81
C ILE A 198 -29.32 -22.73 -9.15
N THR A 199 -30.38 -21.92 -9.16
CA THR A 199 -31.05 -21.51 -10.40
C THR A 199 -30.29 -20.38 -11.09
N ASN A 200 -30.53 -20.21 -12.40
CA ASN A 200 -29.99 -19.06 -13.14
C ASN A 200 -30.48 -17.70 -12.62
N ALA A 201 -31.61 -17.65 -11.90
CA ALA A 201 -32.08 -16.42 -11.27
C ALA A 201 -31.25 -16.10 -10.03
N GLU A 202 -31.13 -17.06 -9.11
CA GLU A 202 -30.33 -16.91 -7.88
C GLU A 202 -28.85 -16.63 -8.19
N ALA A 203 -28.29 -17.31 -9.18
CA ALA A 203 -26.92 -17.07 -9.62
C ALA A 203 -26.70 -15.63 -10.10
N ARG A 204 -27.69 -15.05 -10.82
CA ARG A 204 -27.61 -13.65 -11.25
C ARG A 204 -27.71 -12.69 -10.08
N ASP A 205 -28.52 -12.99 -9.09
CA ASP A 205 -28.64 -12.15 -7.89
C ASP A 205 -27.33 -12.14 -7.08
N ILE A 206 -26.70 -13.30 -6.87
CA ILE A 206 -25.39 -13.38 -6.20
C ILE A 206 -24.34 -12.60 -6.99
N VAL A 207 -24.26 -12.81 -8.31
CA VAL A 207 -23.30 -12.08 -9.15
C VAL A 207 -23.58 -10.58 -9.15
N GLY A 208 -24.86 -10.17 -9.15
CA GLY A 208 -25.27 -8.77 -9.04
C GLY A 208 -24.85 -8.14 -7.71
N HIS A 209 -25.02 -8.86 -6.60
CA HIS A 209 -24.58 -8.44 -5.27
C HIS A 209 -23.05 -8.31 -5.22
N LEU A 210 -22.31 -9.32 -5.68
CA LEU A 210 -20.85 -9.30 -5.76
C LEU A 210 -20.31 -8.22 -6.70
N GLY A 211 -21.04 -7.88 -7.76
CA GLY A 211 -20.68 -6.80 -8.67
C GLY A 211 -20.62 -5.42 -7.99
N GLN A 212 -21.36 -5.22 -6.89
CA GLN A 212 -21.33 -3.97 -6.13
C GLN A 212 -20.00 -3.77 -5.39
N LEU A 213 -19.26 -4.84 -5.05
CA LEU A 213 -17.91 -4.75 -4.46
C LEU A 213 -16.92 -4.00 -5.34
N LEU A 214 -17.11 -4.07 -6.66
CA LEU A 214 -16.25 -3.43 -7.67
C LEU A 214 -16.72 -2.01 -8.00
N SER A 215 -17.82 -1.55 -7.40
CA SER A 215 -18.34 -0.21 -7.61
C SER A 215 -17.47 0.83 -6.88
N PRO A 216 -17.17 1.98 -7.51
CA PRO A 216 -16.41 3.07 -6.88
C PRO A 216 -16.98 3.56 -5.55
N ALA A 217 -18.27 3.29 -5.28
CA ALA A 217 -18.94 3.66 -4.03
C ALA A 217 -18.42 2.89 -2.81
N ILE A 218 -17.89 1.68 -3.00
CA ILE A 218 -17.36 0.82 -1.90
C ILE A 218 -15.83 0.87 -1.85
N MET A 219 -15.15 1.13 -2.98
CA MET A 219 -13.69 1.33 -3.03
C MET A 219 -13.31 2.72 -3.53
N PRO A 220 -13.44 3.78 -2.69
CA PRO A 220 -13.19 5.16 -3.11
C PRO A 220 -11.74 5.47 -3.51
N ASN A 221 -10.78 4.55 -3.29
CA ASN A 221 -9.34 4.82 -3.46
C ASN A 221 -8.60 3.91 -4.46
N LEU A 222 -9.29 3.15 -5.32
CA LEU A 222 -8.59 2.32 -6.32
C LEU A 222 -8.33 3.01 -7.67
N LEU A 223 -8.81 4.25 -7.88
CA LEU A 223 -8.70 4.95 -9.18
C LEU A 223 -8.03 6.33 -9.11
N THR A 224 -7.26 6.61 -8.05
CA THR A 224 -6.40 7.79 -7.98
C THR A 224 -4.92 7.39 -8.01
N ARG A 225 -4.46 6.96 -9.18
CA ARG A 225 -3.07 7.13 -9.63
C ARG A 225 -2.99 7.15 -11.14
#